data_AF-A6QXK2-F1
#
_entry.id   AF-A6QXK2-F1
#
_cell.length_a   1.000
_cell.length_b   1.000
_cell.length_c   1.000
_cell.angle_alpha   90.00
_cell.angle_beta   90.00
_cell.angle_gamma   90.00
#
_symmetry.space_group_name_H-M   'P 1'
#
loop_
_entity.id
_entity.type
_entity.pdbx_description
1 polymer ?
#
loop_
_entity_poly.entity_id
_entity_poly.type
_entity_poly.pdbx_seq_one_letter_code
_entity_poly.pdbx_strand_id
1 'polypeptide(L)'
;MEHQLFIHCESYLIIICRRCKHAVWPTEIERHLKGKAHQLKHAVVQQIKENIEQWDNVARDTTQLTLPTILNEPIPELPIQDGYRCQRDPQCQYVAGNMNTMRKHWQNKHSWSPYPSRGRTAPQKRTAAQDEVDRSCQKVQFQQVFASRKGSHYIQIQTKETTEHTGTPDQNRASHVIDELERFYREQQRQTSNVIQAGEHDEANPWLRRTRWPVYLTNIAPNDLVNCVQRPDDDTTCPNELAARAIWEAMGQVARTSQRVITRLGHFVRIEAIRTERHQTRHTPLQAYMDEESIAEHVRPWQQMLMFFARTQVEHEWTSPQYRFTPRQRKTWRVLWQVATAEGADQRHSISPDPMDEQMTEEEEEEEEKGQRDTQPEEEDKFKSTKIQMACLDF
;
A
#
# COMPACT_ATOMS: atom_id res chain seq x y z
N MET A 1 -18.27 26.60 9.11
CA MET A 1 -17.63 26.59 10.44
C MET A 1 -16.49 25.61 10.38
N GLU A 2 -15.25 26.11 10.48
CA GLU A 2 -14.01 25.34 10.34
C GLU A 2 -13.98 24.20 11.36
N HIS A 3 -14.01 22.96 10.87
CA HIS A 3 -13.88 21.77 11.71
C HIS A 3 -12.48 21.78 12.35
N GLN A 4 -12.41 22.02 13.67
CA GLN A 4 -11.17 22.15 14.44
C GLN A 4 -10.28 20.91 14.24
N LEU A 5 -9.18 21.09 13.49
CA LEU A 5 -8.18 20.04 13.20
C LEU A 5 -7.49 19.49 14.45
N PHE A 6 -7.52 20.28 15.53
CA PHE A 6 -6.90 19.99 16.80
C PHE A 6 -7.94 19.90 17.92
N ILE A 7 -7.64 19.05 18.88
CA ILE A 7 -8.37 18.93 20.13
C ILE A 7 -7.46 19.40 21.25
N HIS A 8 -7.98 20.31 22.06
CA HIS A 8 -7.33 20.72 23.29
C HIS A 8 -7.64 19.70 24.38
N CYS A 9 -6.60 19.11 24.96
CA CYS A 9 -6.72 18.22 26.11
C CYS A 9 -6.14 18.92 27.34
N GLU A 10 -6.96 19.74 27.98
CA GLU A 10 -6.58 20.58 29.13
C GLU A 10 -5.99 19.78 30.29
N SER A 11 -6.57 18.61 30.61
CA SER A 11 -6.13 17.75 31.72
C SER A 11 -4.66 17.33 31.61
N TYR A 12 -4.10 17.31 30.39
CA TYR A 12 -2.71 16.95 30.14
C TYR A 12 -1.92 18.09 29.47
N LEU A 13 -2.51 19.28 29.33
CA LEU A 13 -1.88 20.46 28.71
C LEU A 13 -1.37 20.19 27.28
N ILE A 14 -2.00 19.28 26.53
CA ILE A 14 -1.56 18.88 25.18
C ILE A 14 -2.60 19.23 24.11
N ILE A 15 -2.12 19.30 22.87
CA ILE A 15 -2.94 19.50 21.68
C ILE A 15 -2.83 18.26 20.80
N ILE A 16 -3.96 17.62 20.50
CA ILE A 16 -4.03 16.37 19.72
C ILE A 16 -4.52 16.67 18.31
N CYS A 17 -3.77 16.21 17.31
CA CYS A 17 -4.24 16.26 15.93
C CYS A 17 -5.25 15.14 15.68
N ARG A 18 -6.48 15.50 15.27
CA ARG A 18 -7.56 14.53 15.02
C ARG A 18 -7.23 13.52 13.92
N ARG A 19 -6.49 13.95 12.90
CA ARG A 19 -6.14 13.12 11.73
C ARG A 19 -4.93 12.24 12.01
N CYS A 20 -3.90 12.80 12.63
CA CYS A 20 -2.65 12.08 12.89
C CYS A 20 -2.68 11.24 14.17
N LYS A 21 -3.68 11.46 15.04
CA LYS A 21 -3.91 10.70 16.27
C LYS A 21 -2.68 10.70 17.20
N HIS A 22 -2.00 11.85 17.26
CA HIS A 22 -0.91 12.12 18.21
C HIS A 22 -0.91 13.61 18.59
N ALA A 23 -0.30 13.92 19.72
CA ALA A 23 -0.09 15.27 20.19
C ALA A 23 0.99 16.00 19.39
N VAL A 24 0.87 17.33 19.32
CA VAL A 24 1.76 18.23 18.60
C VAL A 24 2.09 19.42 19.49
N TRP A 25 3.37 19.74 19.62
CA TRP A 25 3.82 20.93 20.34
C TRP A 25 3.37 22.20 19.63
N PRO A 26 2.99 23.28 20.35
CA PRO A 26 2.63 24.55 19.73
C PRO A 26 3.68 25.08 18.74
N THR A 27 4.95 24.97 19.14
CA THR A 27 6.12 25.37 18.33
C THR A 27 6.29 24.51 17.06
N GLU A 28 5.70 23.32 17.01
CA GLU A 28 5.79 22.40 15.90
C GLU A 28 4.52 22.34 15.03
N ILE A 29 3.45 23.05 15.39
CA ILE A 29 2.17 23.07 14.64
C ILE A 29 2.39 23.47 13.19
N GLU A 30 3.14 24.55 12.96
CA GLU A 30 3.41 25.04 11.61
C GLU A 30 4.09 23.97 10.75
N ARG A 31 5.11 23.30 11.33
CA ARG A 31 5.85 22.23 10.67
C ARG A 31 5.02 20.96 10.48
N HIS A 32 4.15 20.64 11.44
CA HIS A 32 3.24 19.49 11.39
C HIS A 32 2.17 19.67 10.30
N LEU A 33 1.51 20.82 10.27
CA LEU A 33 0.47 21.15 9.31
C LEU A 33 1.01 21.29 7.89
N LYS A 34 2.24 21.81 7.72
CA LYS A 34 2.95 21.82 6.42
C LYS A 34 3.53 20.45 6.04
N GLY A 35 3.57 19.51 6.98
CA GLY A 35 4.11 18.17 6.78
C GLY A 35 3.22 17.30 5.87
N LYS A 36 3.74 16.12 5.52
CA LYS A 36 3.10 15.18 4.58
C LYS A 36 1.66 14.81 4.93
N ALA A 37 1.32 14.79 6.22
CA ALA A 37 0.01 14.36 6.69
C ALA A 37 -1.12 15.40 6.48
N HIS A 38 -0.78 16.68 6.37
CA HIS A 38 -1.75 17.79 6.31
C HIS A 38 -1.55 18.73 5.12
N GLN A 39 -0.31 19.05 4.76
CA GLN A 39 0.07 19.86 3.59
C GLN A 39 -0.70 21.19 3.45
N LEU A 40 -1.04 21.83 4.57
CA LEU A 40 -1.79 23.09 4.59
C LEU A 40 -0.92 24.28 4.16
N LYS A 41 -1.55 25.26 3.49
CA LYS A 41 -0.90 26.49 3.02
C LYS A 41 -0.54 27.42 4.17
N HIS A 42 0.48 28.26 3.97
CA HIS A 42 0.99 29.19 4.97
C HIS A 42 -0.11 30.05 5.62
N ALA A 43 -1.00 30.67 4.84
CA ALA A 43 -2.05 31.55 5.38
C ALA A 43 -2.98 30.84 6.37
N VAL A 44 -3.48 29.66 6.00
CA VAL A 44 -4.34 28.83 6.86
C VAL A 44 -3.57 28.33 8.08
N VAL A 45 -2.30 27.93 7.89
CA VAL A 45 -1.43 27.50 9.00
C VAL A 45 -1.18 28.64 9.98
N GLN A 46 -0.96 29.87 9.52
CA GLN A 46 -0.80 31.02 10.42
C GLN A 46 -2.11 31.31 11.16
N GLN A 47 -3.26 31.31 10.48
CA GLN A 47 -4.56 31.49 11.15
C GLN A 47 -4.81 30.44 12.24
N ILE A 48 -4.51 29.16 11.97
CA ILE A 48 -4.63 28.07 12.95
C ILE A 48 -3.63 28.26 14.09
N LYS A 49 -2.39 28.65 13.77
CA LYS A 49 -1.35 28.88 14.77
C LYS A 49 -1.70 30.05 15.69
N GLU A 50 -2.15 31.18 15.14
CA GLU A 50 -2.60 32.35 15.89
C GLU A 50 -3.79 32.01 16.79
N ASN A 51 -4.74 31.19 16.31
CA ASN A 51 -5.84 30.69 17.14
C ASN A 51 -5.33 29.83 18.31
N ILE A 52 -4.42 28.90 18.04
CA ILE A 52 -3.88 28.01 19.08
C ILE A 52 -2.95 28.76 20.05
N GLU A 53 -2.29 29.83 19.61
CA GLU A 53 -1.51 30.71 20.50
C GLU A 53 -2.38 31.40 21.56
N GLN A 54 -3.69 31.56 21.29
CA GLN A 54 -4.68 32.08 22.23
C GLN A 54 -5.23 31.01 23.19
N TRP A 55 -4.88 29.73 23.00
CA TRP A 55 -5.33 28.68 23.92
C TRP A 55 -4.53 28.74 25.22
N ASP A 56 -5.24 28.93 26.32
CA ASP A 56 -4.69 28.78 27.67
C ASP A 56 -4.47 27.29 28.00
N ASN A 57 -3.73 26.98 29.06
CA ASN A 57 -3.53 25.59 29.52
C ASN A 57 -2.96 24.64 28.45
N VAL A 58 -1.96 25.12 27.69
CA VAL A 58 -1.18 24.31 26.75
C VAL A 58 0.30 24.43 27.10
N ALA A 59 0.96 23.29 27.29
CA ALA A 59 2.39 23.25 27.51
C ALA A 59 3.15 23.64 26.24
N ARG A 60 4.07 24.61 26.35
CA ARG A 60 4.86 25.10 25.20
C ARG A 60 6.22 24.41 25.08
N ASP A 61 6.67 23.77 26.16
CA ASP A 61 7.90 23.02 26.22
C ASP A 61 7.82 21.80 27.15
N THR A 62 8.89 21.01 27.17
CA THR A 62 8.96 19.78 27.98
C THR A 62 9.17 20.01 29.47
N THR A 63 9.51 21.21 29.91
CA THR A 63 9.64 21.53 31.34
C THR A 63 8.28 21.80 31.98
N GLN A 64 7.33 22.27 31.18
CA GLN A 64 5.94 22.54 31.58
C GLN A 64 5.06 21.29 31.50
N LEU A 65 5.53 20.21 30.87
CA LEU A 65 4.76 18.98 30.66
C LEU A 65 5.38 17.80 31.40
N THR A 66 4.67 17.32 32.42
CA THR A 66 4.97 16.04 33.08
C THR A 66 3.85 15.05 32.79
N LEU A 67 4.03 14.24 31.76
CA LEU A 67 3.09 13.15 31.46
C LEU A 67 3.34 11.97 32.40
N PRO A 68 2.29 11.36 32.97
CA PRO A 68 2.46 10.19 33.83
C PRO A 68 2.98 9.00 33.03
N THR A 69 3.62 8.04 33.72
CA THR A 69 4.05 6.77 33.10
C THR A 69 2.92 5.74 33.06
N ILE A 70 1.88 5.92 33.89
CA ILE A 70 0.72 5.04 34.01
C ILE A 70 -0.54 5.91 34.09
N LEU A 71 -1.57 5.53 33.34
CA LEU A 71 -2.88 6.15 33.33
C LEU A 71 -3.95 5.14 33.73
N ASN A 72 -4.91 5.58 34.55
CA ASN A 72 -6.07 4.75 34.91
C ASN A 72 -7.11 4.72 33.78
N GLU A 73 -7.20 5.81 33.02
CA GLU A 73 -8.11 5.97 31.90
C GLU A 73 -7.33 6.45 30.67
N PRO A 74 -7.64 5.93 29.47
CA PRO A 74 -6.98 6.36 28.25
C PRO A 74 -7.28 7.83 27.97
N ILE A 75 -6.27 8.55 27.46
CA ILE A 75 -6.47 9.90 26.92
C ILE A 75 -7.40 9.77 25.72
N PRO A 76 -8.56 10.48 25.70
CA PRO A 76 -9.46 10.44 24.55
C PRO A 76 -8.72 10.84 23.27
N GLU A 77 -9.12 10.26 22.13
CA GLU A 77 -8.61 10.58 20.78
C GLU A 77 -7.19 10.09 20.45
N LEU A 78 -6.47 9.51 21.42
CA LEU A 78 -5.22 8.78 21.16
C LEU A 78 -5.46 7.28 21.01
N PRO A 79 -4.76 6.61 20.08
CA PRO A 79 -4.96 5.19 19.83
C PRO A 79 -4.38 4.36 20.97
N ILE A 80 -5.14 3.35 21.42
CA ILE A 80 -4.66 2.34 22.36
C ILE A 80 -3.93 1.26 21.56
N GLN A 81 -2.72 0.91 22.00
CA GLN A 81 -1.87 -0.08 21.33
C GLN A 81 -1.42 -1.15 22.32
N ASP A 82 -1.19 -2.35 21.82
CA ASP A 82 -0.65 -3.46 22.60
C ASP A 82 0.88 -3.43 22.60
N GLY A 83 1.46 -3.65 23.78
CA GLY A 83 2.90 -3.66 23.98
C GLY A 83 3.31 -4.51 25.15
N TYR A 84 4.56 -4.31 25.58
CA TYR A 84 5.21 -5.09 26.62
C TYR A 84 5.81 -4.15 27.66
N ARG A 85 5.54 -4.41 28.93
CA ARG A 85 6.22 -3.75 30.06
C ARG A 85 7.32 -4.66 30.59
N CYS A 86 8.49 -4.09 30.89
CA CYS A 86 9.60 -4.83 31.49
C CYS A 86 9.25 -5.28 32.92
N GLN A 87 9.57 -6.53 33.28
CA GLN A 87 9.38 -7.08 34.63
C GLN A 87 10.71 -7.53 35.28
N ARG A 88 11.86 -7.22 34.68
CA ARG A 88 13.18 -7.66 35.21
C ARG A 88 13.59 -6.97 36.51
N ASP A 89 13.08 -5.78 36.75
CA ASP A 89 13.35 -4.97 37.95
C ASP A 89 12.04 -4.29 38.37
N PRO A 90 11.62 -4.40 39.64
CA PRO A 90 10.44 -3.70 40.17
C PRO A 90 10.43 -2.19 39.90
N GLN A 91 11.61 -1.56 39.81
CA GLN A 91 11.74 -0.13 39.52
C GLN A 91 11.72 0.20 38.02
N CYS A 92 11.80 -0.80 37.14
CA CYS A 92 11.79 -0.58 35.70
C CYS A 92 10.36 -0.37 35.19
N GLN A 93 10.03 0.87 34.83
CA GLN A 93 8.73 1.23 34.24
C GLN A 93 8.77 1.28 32.70
N TYR A 94 9.78 0.65 32.08
CA TYR A 94 9.94 0.71 30.63
C TYR A 94 8.85 -0.09 29.90
N VAL A 95 8.20 0.56 28.95
CA VAL A 95 7.23 -0.04 28.04
C VAL A 95 7.82 -0.05 26.62
N ALA A 96 7.50 -1.08 25.85
CA ALA A 96 7.98 -1.28 24.50
C ALA A 96 6.83 -1.68 23.58
N GLY A 97 6.73 -1.08 22.40
CA GLY A 97 5.70 -1.43 21.41
C GLY A 97 5.92 -2.79 20.73
N ASN A 98 7.13 -3.37 20.82
CA ASN A 98 7.38 -4.71 20.28
C ASN A 98 8.52 -5.45 21.01
N MET A 99 8.55 -6.77 20.85
CA MET A 99 9.51 -7.66 21.52
C MET A 99 10.97 -7.38 21.16
N ASN A 100 11.26 -6.91 19.93
CA ASN A 100 12.63 -6.60 19.53
C ASN A 100 13.19 -5.39 20.29
N THR A 101 12.37 -4.36 20.50
CA THR A 101 12.74 -3.22 21.34
C THR A 101 12.88 -3.61 22.81
N MET A 102 12.05 -4.53 23.30
CA MET A 102 12.17 -5.06 24.66
C MET A 102 13.46 -5.86 24.87
N ARG A 103 13.84 -6.72 23.92
CA ARG A 103 15.11 -7.45 23.97
C ARG A 103 16.33 -6.53 24.02
N LYS A 104 16.34 -5.47 23.20
CA LYS A 104 17.40 -4.46 23.24
C LYS A 104 17.44 -3.74 24.59
N HIS A 105 16.27 -3.42 25.14
CA HIS A 105 16.18 -2.82 26.47
C HIS A 105 16.77 -3.74 27.55
N TRP A 106 16.41 -5.03 27.56
CA TRP A 106 16.99 -6.00 28.49
C TRP A 106 18.51 -6.11 28.39
N GLN A 107 19.05 -6.13 27.18
CA GLN A 107 20.50 -6.19 26.97
C GLN A 107 21.20 -4.94 27.50
N ASN A 108 20.63 -3.76 27.25
CA ASN A 108 21.29 -2.48 27.56
C ASN A 108 21.10 -2.05 29.03
N LYS A 109 19.95 -2.34 29.64
CA LYS A 109 19.60 -1.88 31.00
C LYS A 109 19.72 -2.95 32.06
N HIS A 110 19.51 -4.21 31.69
CA HIS A 110 19.54 -5.34 32.62
C HIS A 110 20.65 -6.34 32.31
N SER A 111 21.51 -6.06 31.32
CA SER A 111 22.58 -6.95 30.85
C SER A 111 22.11 -8.39 30.59
N TRP A 112 20.84 -8.53 30.18
CA TRP A 112 20.19 -9.83 30.04
C TRP A 112 19.76 -10.09 28.59
N SER A 113 19.96 -11.32 28.12
CA SER A 113 19.48 -11.79 26.83
C SER A 113 18.91 -13.21 26.99
N PRO A 114 17.70 -13.49 26.48
CA PRO A 114 17.14 -14.84 26.50
C PRO A 114 17.96 -15.84 25.66
N TYR A 115 18.79 -15.34 24.74
CA TYR A 115 19.70 -16.14 23.91
C TYR A 115 21.11 -15.54 23.99
N PRO A 116 22.00 -16.07 24.86
CA PRO A 116 23.36 -15.52 25.06
C PRO A 116 24.35 -15.92 23.94
N SER A 117 24.08 -16.97 23.17
CA SER A 117 25.02 -17.56 22.20
C SER A 117 24.41 -17.65 20.80
N ARG A 118 25.21 -17.36 19.75
CA ARG A 118 24.88 -17.65 18.35
C ARG A 118 25.10 -19.14 18.09
N GLY A 119 24.02 -19.91 17.92
CA GLY A 119 24.07 -21.34 17.59
C GLY A 119 22.70 -22.02 17.63
N ARG A 120 22.59 -23.24 17.06
CA ARG A 120 21.35 -24.03 17.05
C ARG A 120 21.05 -24.53 18.47
N THR A 121 20.01 -23.97 19.10
CA THR A 121 19.59 -24.34 20.47
C THR A 121 18.67 -25.56 20.45
N ALA A 122 18.92 -26.53 21.33
CA ALA A 122 18.06 -27.72 21.49
C ALA A 122 16.61 -27.32 21.85
N PRO A 123 15.58 -28.06 21.37
CA PRO A 123 14.17 -27.70 21.57
C PRO A 123 13.75 -27.42 23.03
N GLN A 124 14.18 -28.25 23.99
CA GLN A 124 13.89 -28.04 25.42
C GLN A 124 14.45 -26.71 25.98
N LYS A 125 15.63 -26.29 25.51
CA LYS A 125 16.23 -25.01 25.89
C LYS A 125 15.52 -23.81 25.23
N ARG A 126 14.75 -24.03 24.15
CA ARG A 126 13.91 -22.98 23.53
C ARG A 126 12.65 -22.72 24.34
N THR A 127 12.01 -23.78 24.85
CA THR A 127 10.83 -23.65 25.72
C THR A 127 11.17 -22.93 27.01
N ALA A 128 12.23 -23.35 27.71
CA ALA A 128 12.68 -22.67 28.94
C ALA A 128 13.08 -21.19 28.70
N ALA A 129 13.69 -20.89 27.55
CA ALA A 129 14.01 -19.51 27.18
C ALA A 129 12.75 -18.67 26.88
N GLN A 130 11.71 -19.28 26.32
CA GLN A 130 10.43 -18.61 26.09
C GLN A 130 9.69 -18.35 27.41
N ASP A 131 9.68 -19.32 28.34
CA ASP A 131 9.09 -19.14 29.67
C ASP A 131 9.80 -18.05 30.47
N GLU A 132 11.12 -17.89 30.28
CA GLU A 132 11.90 -16.80 30.90
C GLU A 132 11.59 -15.44 30.24
N VAL A 133 11.34 -15.40 28.92
CA VAL A 133 10.87 -14.20 28.20
C VAL A 133 9.51 -13.77 28.71
N ASP A 134 8.57 -14.71 28.83
CA ASP A 134 7.20 -14.44 29.27
C ASP A 134 7.16 -13.97 30.74
N ARG A 135 8.08 -14.46 31.59
CA ARG A 135 8.26 -13.94 32.97
C ARG A 135 8.99 -12.59 33.03
N SER A 136 9.69 -12.20 31.97
CA SER A 136 10.49 -10.97 31.93
C SER A 136 9.75 -9.77 31.34
N CYS A 137 8.55 -9.97 30.79
CA CYS A 137 7.67 -8.90 30.37
C CYS A 137 6.18 -9.20 30.58
N GLN A 138 5.42 -8.16 30.88
CA GLN A 138 3.97 -8.20 30.92
C GLN A 138 3.39 -7.66 29.61
N LYS A 139 2.38 -8.31 29.04
CA LYS A 139 1.56 -7.69 28.00
C LYS A 139 0.72 -6.56 28.60
N VAL A 140 0.80 -5.38 28.03
CA VAL A 140 0.09 -4.19 28.50
C VAL A 140 -0.48 -3.40 27.33
N GLN A 141 -1.56 -2.66 27.59
CA GLN A 141 -2.02 -1.61 26.69
C GLN A 141 -1.28 -0.31 27.01
N PHE A 142 -0.94 0.46 25.98
CA PHE A 142 -0.28 1.74 26.14
C PHE A 142 -0.77 2.77 25.13
N GLN A 143 -0.55 4.04 25.45
CA GLN A 143 -0.73 5.17 24.54
C GLN A 143 0.61 5.90 24.35
N GLN A 144 0.82 6.41 23.14
CA GLN A 144 1.92 7.30 22.83
C GLN A 144 1.38 8.70 22.57
N VAL A 145 1.74 9.66 23.42
CA VAL A 145 1.26 11.04 23.29
C VAL A 145 1.91 11.73 22.09
N PHE A 146 3.24 11.72 21.98
CA PHE A 146 3.96 12.32 20.85
C PHE A 146 4.60 11.24 19.98
N ALA A 147 4.40 11.31 18.65
CA ALA A 147 4.91 10.30 17.71
C ALA A 147 6.45 10.20 17.67
N SER A 148 7.17 11.28 18.00
CA SER A 148 8.63 11.27 18.13
C SER A 148 9.11 12.48 18.96
N ARG A 149 10.38 12.45 19.42
CA ARG A 149 11.15 13.56 20.05
C ARG A 149 10.94 13.77 21.56
N LYS A 150 11.24 14.99 22.06
CA LYS A 150 11.30 15.36 23.47
C LYS A 150 9.92 15.14 24.13
N GLY A 151 9.90 14.42 25.26
CA GLY A 151 8.66 14.09 25.99
C GLY A 151 7.86 12.92 25.41
N SER A 152 8.34 12.24 24.35
CA SER A 152 7.69 11.02 23.86
C SER A 152 8.12 9.80 24.69
N HIS A 153 7.23 9.30 25.55
CA HIS A 153 7.33 7.97 26.13
C HIS A 153 6.00 7.23 25.99
N TYR A 154 6.05 5.91 26.13
CA TYR A 154 4.86 5.06 26.15
C TYR A 154 4.26 5.08 27.56
N ILE A 155 2.97 5.40 27.64
CA ILE A 155 2.22 5.51 28.88
C ILE A 155 1.34 4.27 28.99
N GLN A 156 1.56 3.46 30.02
CA GLN A 156 0.74 2.27 30.26
C GLN A 156 -0.69 2.68 30.66
N ILE A 157 -1.69 1.98 30.14
CA ILE A 157 -3.07 2.07 30.62
C ILE A 157 -3.31 0.93 31.61
N GLN A 158 -3.79 1.26 32.81
CA GLN A 158 -4.14 0.29 33.83
C GLN A 158 -5.54 -0.26 33.51
N THR A 159 -5.58 -1.42 32.86
CA THR A 159 -6.81 -2.21 32.78
C THR A 159 -7.16 -2.65 34.21
N LYS A 160 -8.25 -2.12 34.76
CA LYS A 160 -8.86 -2.70 35.96
C LYS A 160 -9.24 -4.13 35.61
N GLU A 161 -8.61 -5.11 36.25
CA GLU A 161 -9.02 -6.51 36.18
C GLU A 161 -10.46 -6.59 36.71
N THR A 162 -11.41 -6.53 35.78
CA THR A 162 -12.80 -6.87 36.06
C THR A 162 -12.95 -8.28 35.54
N THR A 163 -12.93 -9.22 36.48
CA THR A 163 -13.56 -10.54 36.35
C THR A 163 -14.86 -10.43 35.56
N GLU A 164 -14.96 -11.23 34.50
CA GLU A 164 -16.18 -11.69 33.85
C GLU A 164 -17.38 -10.74 33.89
N HIS A 165 -17.57 -9.95 32.83
CA HIS A 165 -18.92 -9.65 32.35
C HIS A 165 -18.94 -9.69 30.82
N THR A 166 -19.58 -10.74 30.31
CA THR A 166 -20.37 -10.71 29.09
C THR A 166 -21.22 -9.45 29.07
N GLY A 167 -20.78 -8.47 28.30
CA GLY A 167 -21.51 -7.25 28.02
C GLY A 167 -20.95 -6.68 26.73
N THR A 168 -21.58 -7.03 25.61
CA THR A 168 -21.41 -6.38 24.31
C THR A 168 -21.26 -4.86 24.50
N PRO A 169 -20.11 -4.25 24.15
CA PRO A 169 -20.06 -2.82 23.96
C PRO A 169 -21.03 -2.49 22.83
N ASP A 170 -21.86 -1.47 23.04
CA ASP A 170 -22.79 -0.91 22.07
C ASP A 170 -22.07 -0.50 20.77
N GLN A 171 -21.80 -1.51 19.92
CA GLN A 171 -21.19 -1.38 18.60
C GLN A 171 -22.09 -0.57 17.67
N ASN A 172 -23.37 -0.37 18.02
CA ASN A 172 -24.30 0.36 17.17
C ASN A 172 -24.07 1.86 17.18
N ARG A 173 -23.60 2.49 18.28
CA ARG A 173 -23.36 3.95 18.27
C ARG A 173 -22.07 4.37 17.58
N ALA A 174 -20.96 3.66 17.86
CA ALA A 174 -19.69 3.94 17.20
C ALA A 174 -19.73 3.54 15.72
N SER A 175 -20.37 2.42 15.38
CA SER A 175 -20.52 2.00 13.99
C SER A 175 -21.53 2.88 13.23
N HIS A 176 -22.59 3.42 13.86
CA HIS A 176 -23.50 4.35 13.18
C HIS A 176 -22.84 5.71 12.93
N VAL A 177 -21.97 6.19 13.83
CA VAL A 177 -21.19 7.42 13.62
C VAL A 177 -20.10 7.22 12.57
N ILE A 178 -19.44 6.06 12.54
CA ILE A 178 -18.47 5.70 11.49
C ILE A 178 -19.17 5.51 10.14
N ASP A 179 -20.32 4.84 10.09
CA ASP A 179 -21.13 4.69 8.88
C ASP A 179 -21.67 6.02 8.38
N GLU A 180 -22.06 6.93 9.28
CA GLU A 180 -22.55 8.26 8.93
C GLU A 180 -21.41 9.17 8.45
N LEU A 181 -20.21 9.04 9.03
CA LEU A 181 -18.99 9.67 8.53
C LEU A 181 -18.55 9.09 7.19
N GLU A 182 -18.59 7.78 7.00
CA GLU A 182 -18.27 7.13 5.72
C GLU A 182 -19.29 7.47 4.65
N ARG A 183 -20.59 7.50 4.99
CA ARG A 183 -21.64 7.97 4.09
C ARG A 183 -21.45 9.44 3.78
N PHE A 184 -21.14 10.29 4.75
CA PHE A 184 -20.85 11.71 4.53
C PHE A 184 -19.60 11.90 3.65
N TYR A 185 -18.52 11.15 3.87
CA TYR A 185 -17.32 11.20 3.04
C TYR A 185 -17.55 10.65 1.64
N ARG A 186 -18.33 9.57 1.49
CA ARG A 186 -18.76 9.04 0.18
C ARG A 186 -19.71 10.00 -0.52
N GLU A 187 -20.62 10.64 0.20
CA GLU A 187 -21.56 11.65 -0.33
C GLU A 187 -20.80 12.93 -0.70
N GLN A 188 -19.76 13.32 0.05
CA GLN A 188 -18.89 14.45 -0.26
C GLN A 188 -17.98 14.13 -1.46
N GLN A 189 -17.48 12.89 -1.59
CA GLN A 189 -16.81 12.39 -2.79
C GLN A 189 -17.75 12.33 -4.00
N ARG A 190 -19.02 11.94 -3.79
CA ARG A 190 -20.10 11.98 -4.80
C ARG A 190 -20.54 13.42 -5.11
N GLN A 191 -20.41 14.37 -4.20
CA GLN A 191 -20.69 15.79 -4.45
C GLN A 191 -19.52 16.47 -5.18
N THR A 192 -18.28 16.01 -4.97
CA THR A 192 -17.14 16.34 -5.85
C THR A 192 -17.19 15.62 -7.21
N SER A 193 -18.23 14.81 -7.46
CA SER A 193 -18.42 14.04 -8.70
C SER A 193 -18.92 14.87 -9.88
N ASN A 194 -19.28 16.14 -9.71
CA ASN A 194 -20.06 16.82 -10.74
C ASN A 194 -19.22 17.55 -11.78
N VAL A 195 -17.92 17.21 -11.93
CA VAL A 195 -16.93 17.65 -12.94
C VAL A 195 -15.67 18.28 -12.31
N ILE A 196 -14.47 17.90 -12.79
CA ILE A 196 -13.21 18.59 -12.44
C ILE A 196 -13.28 20.04 -12.96
N GLN A 197 -13.29 21.02 -12.07
CA GLN A 197 -13.34 22.44 -12.45
C GLN A 197 -11.93 23.04 -12.59
N ALA A 198 -11.67 23.78 -13.67
CA ALA A 198 -10.51 24.68 -13.76
C ALA A 198 -10.81 25.93 -12.92
N GLY A 199 -10.20 26.05 -11.75
CA GLY A 199 -10.26 27.28 -10.97
C GLY A 199 -9.95 27.06 -9.49
N GLU A 200 -8.86 27.68 -9.05
CA GLU A 200 -8.39 28.05 -7.69
C GLU A 200 -9.06 27.45 -6.44
N HIS A 201 -9.31 26.14 -6.39
CA HIS A 201 -9.52 25.43 -5.14
C HIS A 201 -8.22 24.70 -4.76
N ASP A 202 -7.43 25.31 -3.88
CA ASP A 202 -6.41 24.61 -3.10
C ASP A 202 -5.22 23.91 -3.78
N GLU A 203 -4.66 24.48 -4.84
CA GLU A 203 -3.41 23.96 -5.44
C GLU A 203 -2.15 24.31 -4.62
N ALA A 204 -1.90 23.50 -3.58
CA ALA A 204 -0.70 23.55 -2.72
C ALA A 204 0.47 22.67 -3.22
N ASN A 205 0.34 21.95 -4.34
CA ASN A 205 1.41 21.09 -4.84
C ASN A 205 2.18 21.75 -6.00
N PRO A 206 3.48 22.11 -5.83
CA PRO A 206 4.33 22.62 -6.92
C PRO A 206 4.38 21.72 -8.15
N TRP A 207 4.20 20.41 -7.97
CA TRP A 207 4.14 19.45 -9.07
C TRP A 207 2.84 19.57 -9.87
N LEU A 208 1.68 19.74 -9.22
CA LEU A 208 0.40 19.94 -9.93
C LEU A 208 0.39 21.25 -10.74
N ARG A 209 1.03 22.31 -10.22
CA ARG A 209 1.23 23.56 -10.98
C ARG A 209 2.10 23.37 -12.22
N ARG A 210 3.13 22.51 -12.11
CA ARG A 210 4.03 22.19 -13.21
C ARG A 210 3.37 21.28 -14.25
N THR A 211 2.61 20.28 -13.81
CA THR A 211 1.94 19.33 -14.71
C THR A 211 0.61 19.86 -15.26
N ARG A 212 0.05 20.91 -14.63
CA ARG A 212 -1.23 21.53 -14.97
C ARG A 212 -2.39 20.53 -15.04
N TRP A 213 -2.33 19.46 -14.25
CA TRP A 213 -3.34 18.40 -14.25
C TRP A 213 -4.77 18.90 -14.00
N PRO A 214 -5.04 19.82 -13.04
CA PRO A 214 -6.40 20.32 -12.82
C PRO A 214 -6.96 21.04 -14.07
N VAL A 215 -6.13 21.85 -14.73
CA VAL A 215 -6.47 22.51 -16.00
C VAL A 215 -6.64 21.50 -17.13
N TYR A 216 -5.76 20.50 -17.20
CA TYR A 216 -5.76 19.48 -18.24
C TYR A 216 -6.99 18.55 -18.19
N LEU A 217 -7.41 18.18 -16.97
CA LEU A 217 -8.54 17.28 -16.74
C LEU A 217 -9.84 18.04 -16.50
N THR A 218 -9.87 19.35 -16.73
CA THR A 218 -11.08 20.15 -16.56
C THR A 218 -12.21 19.60 -17.42
N ASN A 219 -13.43 19.63 -16.89
CA ASN A 219 -14.64 19.12 -17.54
C ASN A 219 -14.76 17.60 -17.60
N ILE A 220 -13.85 16.86 -16.96
CA ILE A 220 -13.91 15.40 -16.87
C ILE A 220 -14.49 14.98 -15.53
N ALA A 221 -15.41 14.01 -15.51
CA ALA A 221 -15.91 13.46 -14.26
C ALA A 221 -14.85 12.52 -13.64
N PRO A 222 -14.51 12.66 -12.35
CA PRO A 222 -13.51 11.79 -11.71
C PRO A 222 -13.82 10.30 -11.81
N ASN A 223 -15.11 9.92 -11.78
CA ASN A 223 -15.52 8.53 -11.90
C ASN A 223 -15.19 7.94 -13.28
N ASP A 224 -15.27 8.73 -14.35
CA ASP A 224 -14.90 8.25 -15.69
C ASP A 224 -13.41 7.88 -15.73
N LEU A 225 -12.54 8.71 -15.15
CA LEU A 225 -11.10 8.44 -15.04
C LEU A 225 -10.80 7.20 -14.19
N VAL A 226 -11.52 7.04 -13.07
CA VAL A 226 -11.37 5.87 -12.19
C VAL A 226 -11.83 4.61 -12.90
N ASN A 227 -12.93 4.67 -13.65
CA ASN A 227 -13.46 3.56 -14.44
C ASN A 227 -12.48 3.18 -15.57
N CYS A 228 -11.79 4.14 -16.19
CA CYS A 228 -10.80 3.85 -17.23
C CYS A 228 -9.65 2.96 -16.79
N VAL A 229 -9.30 2.92 -15.51
CA VAL A 229 -8.15 2.15 -15.01
C VAL A 229 -8.55 0.83 -14.35
N GLN A 230 -9.84 0.56 -14.17
CA GLN A 230 -10.28 -0.68 -13.52
C GLN A 230 -9.96 -1.93 -14.34
N ARG A 231 -9.85 -3.08 -13.66
CA ARG A 231 -9.80 -4.37 -14.34
C ARG A 231 -11.10 -4.56 -15.17
N PRO A 232 -11.02 -5.06 -16.41
CA PRO A 232 -12.21 -5.43 -17.18
C PRO A 232 -13.01 -6.54 -16.50
N ASP A 233 -14.34 -6.48 -16.60
CA ASP A 233 -15.22 -7.51 -16.04
C ASP A 233 -15.05 -8.85 -16.76
N ASP A 234 -15.06 -9.94 -16.00
CA ASP A 234 -14.83 -11.28 -16.53
C ASP A 234 -15.98 -11.72 -17.49
N ASP A 235 -17.21 -11.26 -17.24
CA ASP A 235 -18.42 -11.60 -18.00
C ASP A 235 -18.72 -10.63 -19.17
N THR A 236 -17.78 -9.74 -19.52
CA THR A 236 -18.03 -8.75 -20.57
C THR A 236 -18.17 -9.39 -21.94
N THR A 237 -19.20 -8.98 -22.69
CA THR A 237 -19.41 -9.39 -24.09
C THR A 237 -19.02 -8.28 -25.08
N CYS A 238 -18.66 -7.09 -24.58
CA CYS A 238 -18.26 -5.97 -25.41
C CYS A 238 -16.90 -6.26 -26.09
N PRO A 239 -16.79 -6.15 -27.43
CA PRO A 239 -15.54 -6.45 -28.14
C PRO A 239 -14.33 -5.65 -27.63
N ASN A 240 -14.52 -4.37 -27.29
CA ASN A 240 -13.44 -3.52 -26.80
C ASN A 240 -12.97 -3.93 -25.40
N GLU A 241 -13.90 -4.30 -24.51
CA GLU A 241 -13.56 -4.76 -23.16
C GLU A 241 -12.96 -6.17 -23.17
N LEU A 242 -13.33 -7.04 -24.12
CA LEU A 242 -12.67 -8.32 -24.35
C LEU A 242 -11.20 -8.14 -24.79
N ALA A 243 -10.94 -7.21 -25.72
CA ALA A 243 -9.58 -6.85 -26.11
C ALA A 243 -8.80 -6.25 -24.92
N ALA A 244 -9.43 -5.37 -24.14
CA ALA A 244 -8.83 -4.82 -22.92
C ALA A 244 -8.51 -5.93 -21.90
N ARG A 245 -9.39 -6.93 -21.73
CA ARG A 245 -9.17 -8.07 -20.84
C ARG A 245 -7.98 -8.92 -21.30
N ALA A 246 -7.86 -9.20 -22.60
CA ALA A 246 -6.70 -9.89 -23.16
C ALA A 246 -5.39 -9.13 -22.86
N ILE A 247 -5.37 -7.80 -23.02
CA ILE A 247 -4.20 -6.96 -22.67
C ILE A 247 -3.89 -7.03 -21.17
N TRP A 248 -4.92 -6.95 -20.31
CA TRP A 248 -4.78 -7.03 -18.85
C TRP A 248 -4.12 -8.35 -18.42
N GLU A 249 -4.62 -9.46 -18.94
CA GLU A 249 -4.11 -10.81 -18.68
C GLU A 249 -2.70 -10.98 -19.22
N ALA A 250 -2.43 -10.54 -20.46
CA ALA A 250 -1.12 -10.60 -21.08
C ALA A 250 -0.05 -9.86 -20.27
N MET A 251 -0.35 -8.66 -19.78
CA MET A 251 0.59 -7.90 -18.94
C MET A 251 0.87 -8.61 -17.61
N GLY A 252 -0.14 -9.25 -17.02
CA GLY A 252 0.03 -10.10 -15.84
C GLY A 252 0.96 -11.28 -16.11
N GLN A 253 0.82 -11.94 -17.27
CA GLN A 253 1.70 -13.04 -17.68
C GLN A 253 3.12 -12.58 -17.99
N VAL A 254 3.30 -11.38 -18.58
CA VAL A 254 4.62 -10.76 -18.78
C VAL A 254 5.32 -10.58 -17.44
N ALA A 255 4.63 -10.06 -16.42
CA ALA A 255 5.21 -9.90 -15.08
C ALA A 255 5.63 -11.23 -14.46
N ARG A 256 4.77 -12.26 -14.47
CA ARG A 256 5.12 -13.60 -13.97
C ARG A 256 6.29 -14.23 -14.73
N THR A 257 6.30 -14.10 -16.05
CA THR A 257 7.38 -14.60 -16.90
C THR A 257 8.70 -13.89 -16.58
N SER A 258 8.68 -12.57 -16.38
CA SER A 258 9.87 -11.80 -15.99
C SER A 258 10.48 -12.30 -14.68
N GLN A 259 9.66 -12.62 -13.67
CA GLN A 259 10.13 -13.15 -12.39
C GLN A 259 10.74 -14.54 -12.54
N ARG A 260 10.11 -15.41 -13.35
CA ARG A 260 10.68 -16.74 -13.67
C ARG A 260 12.02 -16.62 -14.39
N VAL A 261 12.17 -15.66 -15.31
CA VAL A 261 13.42 -15.40 -16.02
C VAL A 261 14.51 -14.95 -15.05
N ILE A 262 14.25 -13.96 -14.19
CA ILE A 262 15.23 -13.45 -13.22
C ILE A 262 15.72 -14.57 -12.28
N THR A 263 14.86 -15.51 -11.89
CA THR A 263 15.25 -16.67 -11.06
C THR A 263 16.28 -17.56 -11.75
N ARG A 264 16.24 -17.67 -13.09
CA ARG A 264 17.18 -18.51 -13.86
C ARG A 264 18.40 -17.76 -14.38
N LEU A 265 18.36 -16.42 -14.43
CA LEU A 265 19.48 -15.62 -14.93
C LEU A 265 20.70 -15.68 -14.01
N GLY A 266 21.90 -15.69 -14.62
CA GLY A 266 23.16 -15.62 -13.89
C GLY A 266 23.31 -14.32 -13.08
N HIS A 267 24.07 -14.40 -11.99
CA HIS A 267 24.29 -13.28 -11.06
C HIS A 267 24.76 -11.99 -11.74
N PHE A 268 25.72 -12.10 -12.68
CA PHE A 268 26.26 -10.94 -13.40
C PHE A 268 25.24 -10.30 -14.34
N VAL A 269 24.38 -11.10 -15.00
CA VAL A 269 23.32 -10.57 -15.87
C VAL A 269 22.32 -9.76 -15.05
N ARG A 270 21.98 -10.23 -13.85
CA ARG A 270 21.09 -9.53 -12.92
C ARG A 270 21.69 -8.23 -12.34
N ILE A 271 23.01 -8.17 -12.19
CA ILE A 271 23.71 -6.92 -11.82
C ILE A 271 23.68 -5.94 -13.00
N GLU A 272 23.94 -6.43 -14.20
CA GLU A 272 23.96 -5.61 -15.41
C GLU A 272 22.57 -5.03 -15.72
N ALA A 273 21.50 -5.81 -15.52
CA ALA A 273 20.12 -5.38 -15.77
C ALA A 273 19.66 -4.16 -14.95
N ILE A 274 20.26 -3.91 -13.78
CA ILE A 274 19.92 -2.77 -12.92
C ILE A 274 20.95 -1.63 -12.99
N ARG A 275 21.95 -1.75 -13.88
CA ARG A 275 22.97 -0.73 -14.06
C ARG A 275 22.38 0.38 -14.93
N THR A 276 22.09 1.52 -14.33
CA THR A 276 21.55 2.69 -15.04
C THR A 276 22.64 3.51 -15.73
N GLU A 277 23.89 3.42 -15.26
CA GLU A 277 25.03 4.18 -15.79
C GLU A 277 26.26 3.28 -15.94
N ARG A 278 27.01 3.43 -17.05
CA ARG A 278 28.14 2.53 -17.41
C ARG A 278 29.23 2.43 -16.34
N HIS A 279 29.45 3.51 -15.58
CA HIS A 279 30.48 3.60 -14.56
C HIS A 279 29.98 3.24 -13.15
N GLN A 280 28.68 2.97 -13.00
CA GLN A 280 28.10 2.55 -11.72
C GLN A 280 28.43 1.08 -11.45
N THR A 281 29.08 0.79 -10.32
CA THR A 281 29.28 -0.57 -9.84
C THR A 281 28.14 -0.97 -8.91
N ARG A 282 27.25 -1.84 -9.39
CA ARG A 282 26.18 -2.43 -8.57
C ARG A 282 26.69 -3.75 -7.96
N HIS A 283 26.54 -3.89 -6.64
CA HIS A 283 26.95 -5.10 -5.92
C HIS A 283 25.78 -5.99 -5.53
N THR A 284 24.55 -5.48 -5.58
CA THR A 284 23.33 -6.23 -5.28
C THR A 284 22.64 -6.56 -6.61
N PRO A 285 22.48 -7.84 -6.99
CA PRO A 285 21.79 -8.21 -8.22
C PRO A 285 20.31 -7.88 -8.17
N LEU A 286 19.66 -7.77 -9.34
CA LEU A 286 18.20 -7.78 -9.43
C LEU A 286 17.64 -9.00 -8.70
N GLN A 287 16.77 -8.74 -7.74
CA GLN A 287 16.15 -9.74 -6.89
C GLN A 287 14.81 -10.18 -7.49
N ALA A 288 14.65 -11.47 -7.81
CA ALA A 288 13.33 -12.06 -8.03
C ALA A 288 12.94 -12.84 -6.79
N TYR A 289 12.16 -12.21 -5.93
CA TYR A 289 11.66 -12.82 -4.71
C TYR A 289 10.28 -12.28 -4.38
N MET A 290 9.41 -12.23 -5.40
CA MET A 290 8.02 -11.83 -5.23
C MET A 290 7.16 -13.09 -5.28
N ASP A 291 6.39 -13.32 -4.22
CA ASP A 291 5.27 -14.26 -4.26
C ASP A 291 4.21 -13.78 -5.27
N GLU A 292 3.29 -14.66 -5.66
CA GLU A 292 2.27 -14.36 -6.68
C GLU A 292 1.39 -13.14 -6.33
N GLU A 293 1.09 -12.93 -5.05
CA GLU A 293 0.32 -11.77 -4.60
C GLU A 293 1.14 -10.49 -4.78
N SER A 294 2.40 -10.50 -4.35
CA SER A 294 3.33 -9.39 -4.58
C SER A 294 3.50 -9.07 -6.08
N ILE A 295 3.57 -10.08 -6.96
CA ILE A 295 3.64 -9.88 -8.42
C ILE A 295 2.40 -9.15 -8.92
N ALA A 296 1.20 -9.60 -8.49
CA ALA A 296 -0.07 -9.00 -8.87
C ALA A 296 -0.16 -7.52 -8.43
N GLU A 297 0.32 -7.20 -7.23
CA GLU A 297 0.34 -5.81 -6.75
C GLU A 297 1.25 -4.90 -7.58
N HIS A 298 2.43 -5.39 -7.96
CA HIS A 298 3.43 -4.57 -8.67
C HIS A 298 3.18 -4.46 -10.17
N VAL A 299 2.47 -5.41 -10.79
CA VAL A 299 2.03 -5.29 -12.18
C VAL A 299 0.81 -4.38 -12.32
N ARG A 300 0.04 -4.19 -11.23
CA ARG A 300 -1.22 -3.42 -11.25
C ARG A 300 -1.10 -2.01 -11.85
N PRO A 301 -0.07 -1.19 -11.55
CA PRO A 301 0.08 0.13 -12.18
C PRO A 301 0.25 0.06 -13.70
N TRP A 302 0.95 -0.97 -14.20
CA TRP A 302 1.13 -1.19 -15.64
C TRP A 302 -0.18 -1.59 -16.32
N GLN A 303 -0.93 -2.50 -15.67
CA GLN A 303 -2.25 -2.89 -16.13
C GLN A 303 -3.21 -1.68 -16.17
N GLN A 304 -3.25 -0.88 -15.11
CA GLN A 304 -4.06 0.34 -15.03
C GLN A 304 -3.72 1.33 -16.14
N MET A 305 -2.44 1.53 -16.43
CA MET A 305 -2.00 2.41 -17.53
C MET A 305 -2.45 1.89 -18.90
N LEU A 306 -2.36 0.57 -19.13
CA LEU A 306 -2.84 -0.05 -20.36
C LEU A 306 -4.37 0.05 -20.50
N MET A 307 -5.12 -0.09 -19.41
CA MET A 307 -6.59 0.06 -19.43
C MET A 307 -7.01 1.47 -19.74
N PHE A 308 -6.29 2.46 -19.18
CA PHE A 308 -6.51 3.86 -19.51
C PHE A 308 -6.42 4.07 -21.02
N PHE A 309 -5.37 3.57 -21.66
CA PHE A 309 -5.22 3.68 -23.12
C PHE A 309 -6.25 2.85 -23.89
N ALA A 310 -6.56 1.64 -23.45
CA ALA A 310 -7.58 0.78 -24.06
C ALA A 310 -8.93 1.49 -24.15
N ARG A 311 -9.36 2.14 -23.05
CA ARG A 311 -10.68 2.77 -22.94
C ARG A 311 -10.75 4.19 -23.49
N THR A 312 -9.62 4.89 -23.63
CA THR A 312 -9.60 6.27 -24.15
C THR A 312 -9.14 6.40 -25.60
N GLN A 313 -8.61 5.32 -26.22
CA GLN A 313 -8.28 5.27 -27.65
C GLN A 313 -9.41 4.73 -28.53
N VAL A 314 -10.46 4.18 -27.93
CA VAL A 314 -11.70 3.81 -28.61
C VAL A 314 -12.74 4.91 -28.47
N GLU A 315 -13.75 4.90 -29.33
CA GLU A 315 -14.89 5.80 -29.21
C GLU A 315 -15.68 5.51 -27.93
N HIS A 316 -16.08 6.56 -27.23
CA HIS A 316 -16.82 6.50 -25.97
C HIS A 316 -17.63 7.79 -25.77
N GLU A 317 -18.58 7.75 -24.84
CA GLU A 317 -19.62 8.79 -24.70
C GLU A 317 -19.24 9.97 -23.78
N TRP A 318 -18.11 9.89 -23.07
CA TRP A 318 -17.72 10.87 -22.05
C TRP A 318 -16.55 11.76 -22.50
N THR A 319 -16.24 12.80 -21.70
CA THR A 319 -15.17 13.74 -22.06
C THR A 319 -13.79 13.15 -21.76
N SER A 320 -13.12 12.61 -22.79
CA SER A 320 -11.78 11.99 -22.67
C SER A 320 -10.66 13.01 -22.41
N PRO A 321 -9.60 12.63 -21.65
CA PRO A 321 -8.37 13.41 -21.58
C PRO A 321 -7.70 13.59 -22.95
N GLN A 322 -7.18 14.79 -23.22
CA GLN A 322 -6.54 15.11 -24.50
C GLN A 322 -5.06 14.69 -24.54
N TYR A 323 -4.76 13.54 -25.13
CA TYR A 323 -3.37 13.16 -25.38
C TYR A 323 -3.21 12.55 -26.78
N ARG A 324 -1.95 12.46 -27.22
CA ARG A 324 -1.61 11.84 -28.50
C ARG A 324 -0.41 10.94 -28.31
N PHE A 325 -0.52 9.73 -28.84
CA PHE A 325 0.65 8.89 -29.02
C PHE A 325 1.61 9.51 -30.04
N THR A 326 2.91 9.38 -29.73
CA THR A 326 3.97 9.58 -30.71
C THR A 326 3.77 8.63 -31.90
N PRO A 327 4.36 8.89 -33.09
CA PRO A 327 4.23 7.99 -34.23
C PRO A 327 4.64 6.55 -33.93
N ARG A 328 5.68 6.37 -33.10
CA ARG A 328 6.15 5.05 -32.65
C ARG A 328 5.12 4.35 -31.75
N GLN A 329 4.67 5.02 -30.68
CA GLN A 329 3.65 4.48 -29.77
C GLN A 329 2.35 4.15 -30.51
N ARG A 330 1.93 4.99 -31.46
CA ARG A 330 0.72 4.73 -32.26
C ARG A 330 0.87 3.47 -33.11
N LYS A 331 2.07 3.23 -33.67
CA LYS A 331 2.34 2.02 -34.46
C LYS A 331 2.27 0.77 -33.58
N THR A 332 2.95 0.77 -32.44
CA THR A 332 3.00 -0.39 -31.53
C THR A 332 1.63 -0.63 -30.86
N TRP A 333 0.93 0.43 -30.46
CA TRP A 333 -0.46 0.34 -29.97
C TRP A 333 -1.39 -0.32 -30.97
N ARG A 334 -1.28 0.03 -32.27
CA ARG A 334 -2.15 -0.55 -33.30
C ARG A 334 -1.94 -2.06 -33.43
N VAL A 335 -0.69 -2.52 -33.33
CA VAL A 335 -0.37 -3.95 -33.33
C VAL A 335 -0.92 -4.63 -32.09
N LEU A 336 -0.65 -4.07 -30.90
CA LEU A 336 -1.18 -4.60 -29.63
C LEU A 336 -2.71 -4.72 -29.67
N TRP A 337 -3.40 -3.67 -30.09
CA TRP A 337 -4.86 -3.64 -30.16
C TRP A 337 -5.42 -4.67 -31.15
N GLN A 338 -4.78 -4.83 -32.32
CA GLN A 338 -5.19 -5.82 -33.33
C GLN A 338 -5.05 -7.25 -32.79
N VAL A 339 -3.91 -7.57 -32.17
CA VAL A 339 -3.67 -8.91 -31.59
C VAL A 339 -4.66 -9.17 -30.45
N ALA A 340 -4.87 -8.21 -29.56
CA ALA A 340 -5.81 -8.33 -28.46
C ALA A 340 -7.26 -8.51 -28.92
N THR A 341 -7.66 -7.83 -30.00
CA THR A 341 -9.01 -7.98 -30.57
C THR A 341 -9.22 -9.37 -31.16
N ALA A 342 -8.20 -9.95 -31.79
CA ALA A 342 -8.25 -11.32 -32.30
C ALA A 342 -8.37 -12.33 -31.14
N GLU A 343 -7.52 -12.21 -30.11
CA GLU A 343 -7.58 -13.11 -28.94
C GLU A 343 -8.90 -12.97 -28.15
N GLY A 344 -9.43 -11.76 -28.01
CA GLY A 344 -10.73 -11.53 -27.37
C GLY A 344 -11.93 -12.05 -28.20
N ALA A 345 -11.78 -12.18 -29.53
CA ALA A 345 -12.79 -12.81 -30.37
C ALA A 345 -12.78 -14.34 -30.23
N ASP A 346 -11.61 -14.97 -30.17
CA ASP A 346 -11.48 -16.42 -29.98
C ASP A 346 -12.10 -16.87 -28.65
N GLN A 347 -11.95 -16.07 -27.58
CA GLN A 347 -12.58 -16.35 -26.27
C GLN A 347 -14.12 -16.33 -26.31
N ARG A 348 -14.75 -15.60 -27.24
CA ARG A 348 -16.22 -15.66 -27.42
C ARG A 348 -16.67 -16.98 -28.03
N HIS A 349 -15.84 -17.58 -28.88
CA HIS A 349 -16.17 -18.84 -29.54
C HIS A 349 -15.98 -20.05 -28.63
N SER A 350 -15.15 -19.97 -27.58
CA SER A 350 -14.97 -21.04 -26.60
C SER A 350 -16.10 -21.18 -25.56
N ILE A 351 -17.01 -20.20 -25.44
CA ILE A 351 -18.11 -20.21 -24.45
C ILE A 351 -19.41 -20.81 -25.03
N SER A 352 -19.44 -21.18 -26.31
CA SER A 352 -20.59 -21.89 -26.89
C SER A 352 -20.51 -23.38 -26.51
N PRO A 353 -21.48 -23.96 -25.78
CA PRO A 353 -21.52 -25.38 -25.56
C PRO A 353 -22.07 -26.04 -26.82
N ASP A 354 -21.20 -26.44 -27.74
CA ASP A 354 -21.62 -27.31 -28.83
C ASP A 354 -21.62 -28.78 -28.36
N PRO A 355 -22.63 -29.56 -28.79
CA PRO A 355 -22.96 -30.85 -28.24
C PRO A 355 -21.97 -31.91 -28.70
N MET A 356 -21.82 -32.94 -27.85
CA MET A 356 -21.04 -34.14 -28.09
C MET A 356 -21.21 -34.67 -29.52
N ASP A 357 -20.10 -34.88 -30.21
CA ASP A 357 -20.03 -35.93 -31.23
C ASP A 357 -18.75 -36.74 -31.01
N GLU A 358 -18.98 -37.94 -30.49
CA GLU A 358 -18.02 -39.04 -30.42
C GLU A 358 -17.75 -39.52 -31.85
N GLN A 359 -16.51 -39.45 -32.31
CA GLN A 359 -16.03 -40.42 -33.28
C GLN A 359 -14.51 -40.55 -33.22
N MET A 360 -14.11 -41.68 -32.65
CA MET A 360 -12.79 -42.26 -32.83
C MET A 360 -12.57 -42.57 -34.31
N THR A 361 -11.43 -42.14 -34.82
CA THR A 361 -10.76 -42.85 -35.92
C THR A 361 -9.29 -42.95 -35.57
N GLU A 362 -8.91 -44.15 -35.14
CA GLU A 362 -7.54 -44.64 -35.10
C GLU A 362 -7.07 -44.84 -36.54
N GLU A 363 -5.97 -44.21 -36.93
CA GLU A 363 -5.14 -44.66 -38.05
C GLU A 363 -3.67 -44.58 -37.64
N GLU A 364 -3.06 -45.75 -37.60
CA GLU A 364 -1.63 -46.04 -37.45
C GLU A 364 -0.88 -45.61 -38.73
N GLU A 365 0.39 -45.21 -38.61
CA GLU A 365 1.47 -45.69 -39.50
C GLU A 365 2.86 -45.23 -39.02
N GLU A 366 3.84 -46.02 -39.43
CA GLU A 366 5.07 -46.40 -38.75
C GLU A 366 6.31 -45.49 -38.97
N GLU A 367 7.25 -45.69 -38.05
CA GLU A 367 8.72 -45.51 -38.06
C GLU A 367 9.44 -44.85 -39.26
N GLU A 368 10.36 -43.92 -38.95
CA GLU A 368 11.73 -44.05 -39.45
C GLU A 368 12.75 -43.39 -38.50
N GLU A 369 13.64 -44.23 -37.97
CA GLU A 369 14.76 -43.92 -37.10
C GLU A 369 15.91 -43.29 -37.91
N LYS A 370 16.35 -42.07 -37.57
CA LYS A 370 17.70 -41.58 -37.91
C LYS A 370 18.12 -40.34 -37.12
N GLY A 371 19.17 -40.51 -36.31
CA GLY A 371 20.13 -39.44 -36.04
C GLY A 371 20.18 -38.94 -34.61
N GLN A 372 20.97 -39.62 -33.76
CA GLN A 372 21.56 -39.00 -32.58
C GLN A 372 22.34 -37.74 -32.98
N ARG A 373 21.85 -36.58 -32.55
CA ARG A 373 22.70 -35.43 -32.22
C ARG A 373 22.04 -34.66 -31.08
N ASP A 374 22.63 -34.83 -29.90
CA ASP A 374 22.40 -34.02 -28.71
C ASP A 374 22.41 -32.53 -29.05
N THR A 375 21.27 -31.86 -28.92
CA THR A 375 21.18 -30.47 -28.47
C THR A 375 19.72 -30.09 -28.16
N GLN A 376 19.42 -30.03 -26.86
CA GLN A 376 18.36 -29.27 -26.17
C GLN A 376 17.30 -28.52 -27.03
N PRO A 377 16.16 -29.13 -27.42
CA PRO A 377 14.98 -28.37 -27.85
C PRO A 377 14.14 -27.86 -26.65
N GLU A 378 14.22 -28.54 -25.49
CA GLU A 378 13.31 -28.31 -24.37
C GLU A 378 13.59 -27.04 -23.54
N GLU A 379 14.77 -26.42 -23.68
CA GLU A 379 15.07 -25.17 -22.95
C GLU A 379 14.66 -23.90 -23.69
N GLU A 380 14.62 -23.92 -25.03
CA GLU A 380 14.21 -22.75 -25.84
C GLU A 380 12.72 -22.43 -25.73
N ASP A 381 11.87 -23.43 -25.45
CA ASP A 381 10.42 -23.22 -25.35
C ASP A 381 9.94 -22.70 -23.98
N LYS A 382 10.80 -22.74 -22.96
CA LYS A 382 10.38 -22.46 -21.56
C LYS A 382 9.96 -21.01 -21.30
N PHE A 383 10.29 -20.08 -22.20
CA PHE A 383 10.05 -18.64 -22.03
C PHE A 383 9.53 -17.94 -23.30
N LYS A 384 9.02 -18.67 -24.29
CA LYS A 384 8.47 -18.04 -25.49
C LYS A 384 7.27 -17.17 -25.09
N SER A 385 7.38 -15.88 -25.36
CA SER A 385 6.30 -14.92 -25.14
C SER A 385 5.30 -15.04 -26.28
N THR A 386 4.00 -15.01 -25.94
CA THR A 386 2.93 -15.02 -26.95
C THR A 386 2.96 -13.73 -27.77
N LYS A 387 2.24 -13.71 -28.90
CA LYS A 387 2.15 -12.51 -29.76
C LYS A 387 1.65 -11.29 -28.98
N ILE A 388 0.63 -11.45 -28.12
CA ILE A 388 0.12 -10.35 -27.30
C ILE A 388 1.12 -9.89 -26.23
N GLN A 389 1.89 -10.81 -25.63
CA GLN A 389 2.89 -10.49 -24.63
C GLN A 389 4.06 -9.69 -25.24
N MET A 390 4.51 -10.09 -26.44
CA MET A 390 5.51 -9.33 -27.19
C MET A 390 4.98 -7.95 -27.58
N ALA A 391 3.74 -7.85 -28.04
CA ALA A 391 3.12 -6.57 -28.37
C ALA A 391 2.94 -5.66 -27.14
N CYS A 392 2.70 -6.23 -25.95
CA CYS A 392 2.67 -5.48 -24.68
C CYS A 392 4.05 -4.93 -24.30
N LEU A 393 5.13 -5.66 -24.58
CA LEU A 393 6.51 -5.21 -24.30
C LEU A 393 7.00 -4.16 -25.30
N ASP A 394 6.55 -4.23 -26.55
CA ASP A 394 6.90 -3.29 -27.62
C ASP A 394 6.21 -1.92 -27.47
N PHE A 395 5.02 -1.90 -26.86
CA PHE A 395 4.25 -0.69 -26.59
C PHE A 395 4.70 -0.01 -25.30
#